data_AF-A0A1S3UBC4-F1
#
_entry.id   AF-A0A1S3UBC4-F1
#
_cell.length_a   1.000
_cell.length_b   1.000
_cell.length_c   1.000
_cell.angle_alpha   90.00
_cell.angle_beta   90.00
_cell.angle_gamma   90.00
#
_symmetry.space_group_name_H-M   'P 1'
#
loop_
_entity.id
_entity.type
_entity.pdbx_description
1 polymer ?
#
loop_
_entity_poly.entity_id
_entity_poly.type
_entity_poly.pdbx_seq_one_letter_code
_entity_poly.pdbx_strand_id
1 'polypeptide(L)'
;MPNQHPILHCTFLMFLLYFLLNAAPVSCKSTIEPCSDSNSCNALLGYTLYTELKVSEVASLFQIDPISLLTANAFNISFSDVEHHILPCKLFLKVPITCSCADGIRKSVSAHYRTRPSDTLSSIADSVYGGLVSPDQLREANSIADPSMLDVGHNLVVPLPCTCFNGSDNSLPSIYLSYVVKPMDTLAAIAARYFTTLTDLMNVNDMGSAAISDGDILVVPIPACASKFPKYATDFGLLVPNGSYTITASHCVQCSCGPQNLDLYCIPSSLAVSCSSMQCKRSNLTLGNVTVQKMSSGCNVTSCNYDGFVNGSILTMMASSLQPHCPDHQRFPPLRAPPSSLTRESVVAFPPSLSPSQPPLLSQSPSSPSEGTGLTAPKSSVMPATRSFPVFSPGSGPVGRIASAASSLVSAIPILTPSFMLLLITLMIPVAL
;
A
#
# COMPACT_ATOMS: atom_id res chain seq x y z
N MET A 1 1.97 35.93 56.38
CA MET A 1 0.90 36.17 55.39
C MET A 1 0.90 35.00 54.42
N PRO A 2 -0.02 34.03 54.54
CA PRO A 2 -0.15 32.96 53.56
C PRO A 2 -1.39 33.16 52.67
N ASN A 3 -1.44 32.38 51.59
CA ASN A 3 -2.58 32.06 50.73
C ASN A 3 -2.84 32.95 49.51
N GLN A 4 -1.95 32.83 48.53
CA GLN A 4 -2.31 32.92 47.10
C GLN A 4 -1.87 31.62 46.41
N HIS A 5 -2.71 30.58 46.41
CA HIS A 5 -2.57 29.45 45.48
C HIS A 5 -3.84 28.64 45.11
N PRO A 6 -5.08 28.90 45.60
CA PRO A 6 -6.23 28.05 45.22
C PRO A 6 -6.79 28.34 43.82
N ILE A 7 -6.58 29.54 43.29
CA ILE A 7 -7.20 29.98 42.01
C ILE A 7 -6.49 29.37 40.79
N LEU A 8 -5.16 29.25 40.84
CA LEU A 8 -4.35 28.69 39.75
C LEU A 8 -4.55 27.17 39.59
N HIS A 9 -4.85 26.48 40.70
CA HIS A 9 -5.13 25.05 40.68
C HIS A 9 -6.51 24.74 40.08
N CYS A 10 -7.49 25.60 40.35
CA CYS A 10 -8.84 25.46 39.83
C CYS A 10 -8.91 25.71 38.31
N THR A 11 -8.16 26.70 37.80
CA THR A 11 -8.09 26.97 36.35
C THR A 11 -7.35 25.88 35.59
N PHE A 12 -6.29 25.30 36.17
CA PHE A 12 -5.59 24.16 35.57
C PHE A 12 -6.47 22.91 35.53
N LEU A 13 -7.22 22.62 36.61
CA LEU A 13 -8.16 21.50 36.68
C LEU A 13 -9.28 21.66 35.65
N MET A 14 -9.82 22.87 35.49
CA MET A 14 -10.85 23.17 34.49
C MET A 14 -10.34 23.08 33.05
N PHE A 15 -9.08 23.45 32.80
CA PHE A 15 -8.45 23.29 31.48
C PHE A 15 -8.16 21.81 31.16
N LEU A 16 -7.74 21.03 32.15
CA LEU A 16 -7.56 19.59 32.03
C LEU A 16 -8.90 18.88 31.78
N LEU A 17 -9.95 19.27 32.51
CA LEU A 17 -11.30 18.74 32.35
C LEU A 17 -11.87 19.13 30.98
N TYR A 18 -11.62 20.35 30.49
CA TYR A 18 -11.97 20.76 29.14
C TYR A 18 -11.26 19.92 28.08
N PHE A 19 -9.97 19.62 28.24
CA PHE A 19 -9.24 18.73 27.33
C PHE A 19 -9.75 17.29 27.36
N LEU A 20 -10.09 16.78 28.55
CA LEU A 20 -10.65 15.43 28.73
C LEU A 20 -12.08 15.30 28.17
N LEU A 21 -12.90 16.35 28.27
CA LEU A 21 -14.26 16.36 27.67
C LEU A 21 -14.26 16.61 26.15
N ASN A 22 -13.20 17.18 25.58
CA ASN A 22 -13.04 17.37 24.13
C ASN A 22 -12.19 16.28 23.46
N ALA A 23 -11.73 15.28 24.21
CA ALA A 23 -11.16 14.08 23.63
C ALA A 23 -12.30 13.27 22.98
N ALA A 24 -12.65 13.61 21.75
CA ALA A 24 -13.52 12.77 20.94
C ALA A 24 -12.88 11.38 20.82
N PRO A 25 -13.63 10.28 20.97
CA PRO A 25 -13.09 8.97 20.68
C PRO A 25 -12.66 8.96 19.21
N VAL A 26 -11.35 8.86 18.98
CA VAL A 26 -10.80 8.70 17.64
C VAL A 26 -11.10 7.25 17.25
N SER A 27 -12.23 7.05 16.57
CA SER A 27 -12.52 5.76 15.95
C SER A 27 -11.73 5.68 14.67
N CYS A 28 -10.62 4.93 14.69
CA CYS A 28 -9.90 4.60 13.48
C CYS A 28 -10.84 3.84 12.53
N LYS A 29 -10.92 4.28 11.29
CA LYS A 29 -11.66 3.59 10.24
C LYS A 29 -10.80 2.45 9.71
N SER A 30 -11.39 1.29 9.52
CA SER A 30 -10.76 0.15 8.83
C SER A 30 -11.80 -0.54 7.97
N THR A 31 -11.40 -0.92 6.76
CA THR A 31 -12.23 -1.76 5.89
C THR A 31 -12.09 -3.23 6.29
N ILE A 32 -13.21 -3.94 6.29
CA ILE A 32 -13.30 -5.35 6.66
C ILE A 32 -13.83 -6.12 5.46
N GLU A 33 -13.09 -7.14 5.01
CA GLU A 33 -13.58 -8.10 4.01
C GLU A 33 -14.25 -9.27 4.75
N PRO A 34 -15.59 -9.43 4.65
CA PRO A 34 -16.25 -10.62 5.17
C PRO A 34 -15.88 -11.84 4.32
N CYS A 35 -15.78 -13.00 4.96
CA CYS A 35 -15.42 -14.25 4.27
C CYS A 35 -16.18 -15.44 4.85
N SER A 36 -16.42 -16.43 3.99
CA SER A 36 -17.01 -17.72 4.37
C SER A 36 -16.18 -18.92 3.91
N ASP A 37 -15.21 -18.69 3.00
CA ASP A 37 -14.40 -19.73 2.39
C ASP A 37 -13.09 -19.92 3.16
N SER A 38 -12.54 -21.13 3.14
CA SER A 38 -11.23 -21.44 3.74
C SER A 38 -10.03 -21.00 2.89
N ASN A 39 -10.25 -20.23 1.83
CA ASN A 39 -9.21 -19.86 0.87
C ASN A 39 -8.24 -18.83 1.43
N SER A 40 -6.93 -19.07 1.26
CA SER A 40 -5.89 -18.10 1.56
C SER A 40 -5.57 -17.18 0.38
N CYS A 41 -5.05 -15.99 0.65
CA CYS A 41 -4.56 -15.07 -0.37
C CYS A 41 -3.28 -14.37 0.10
N ASN A 42 -2.57 -13.75 -0.83
CA ASN A 42 -1.46 -12.85 -0.50
C ASN A 42 -1.96 -11.40 -0.43
N ALA A 43 -1.53 -10.69 0.60
CA ALA A 43 -1.75 -9.26 0.78
C ALA A 43 -0.47 -8.59 1.30
N LEU A 44 -0.51 -7.27 1.46
CA LEU A 44 0.60 -6.48 1.99
C LEU A 44 0.16 -5.70 3.23
N LEU A 45 1.07 -5.53 4.19
CA LEU A 45 0.95 -4.56 5.27
C LEU A 45 1.92 -3.41 5.07
N GLY A 46 1.44 -2.20 5.32
CA GLY A 46 2.27 -1.01 5.39
C GLY A 46 2.80 -0.83 6.80
N TYR A 47 4.04 -1.24 7.03
CA TYR A 47 4.65 -1.21 8.36
C TYR A 47 5.72 -0.13 8.46
N THR A 48 5.74 0.61 9.57
CA THR A 48 6.78 1.60 9.86
C THR A 48 7.59 1.16 11.05
N LEU A 49 8.91 1.05 10.88
CA LEU A 49 9.78 0.61 11.96
C LEU A 49 9.74 1.56 13.15
N TYR A 50 9.47 1.01 14.34
CA TYR A 50 9.46 1.77 15.59
C TYR A 50 10.86 2.04 16.13
N THR A 51 11.82 1.17 15.80
CA THR A 51 13.24 1.25 16.17
C THR A 51 14.10 0.71 15.04
N GLU A 52 15.42 0.80 15.17
CA GLU A 52 16.33 0.09 14.28
C GLU A 52 16.26 -1.42 14.53
N LEU A 53 16.00 -2.18 13.49
CA LEU A 53 15.84 -3.63 13.54
C LEU A 53 16.57 -4.29 12.37
N LYS A 54 17.08 -5.50 12.59
CA LYS A 54 17.61 -6.32 11.49
C LYS A 54 16.48 -6.78 10.57
N VAL A 55 16.78 -7.04 9.31
CA VAL A 55 15.82 -7.62 8.36
C VAL A 55 15.20 -8.91 8.91
N SER A 56 16.01 -9.79 9.49
CA SER A 56 15.57 -11.03 10.16
C SER A 56 14.64 -10.80 11.34
N GLU A 57 14.84 -9.74 12.12
CA GLU A 57 13.97 -9.39 13.26
C GLU A 57 12.61 -8.88 12.79
N VAL A 58 12.59 -8.04 11.74
CA VAL A 58 11.33 -7.58 11.11
C VAL A 58 10.59 -8.76 10.51
N ALA A 59 11.29 -9.64 9.77
CA ALA A 59 10.70 -10.82 9.18
C ALA A 59 10.11 -11.77 10.26
N SER A 60 10.80 -11.92 11.39
CA SER A 60 10.34 -12.71 12.53
C SER A 60 9.11 -12.11 13.23
N LEU A 61 8.94 -10.78 13.23
CA LEU A 61 7.79 -10.10 13.83
C LEU A 61 6.47 -10.41 13.13
N PHE A 62 6.55 -10.74 11.84
CA PHE A 62 5.41 -11.07 10.97
C PHE A 62 5.39 -12.54 10.51
N GLN A 63 6.40 -13.33 10.91
CA GLN A 63 6.53 -14.76 10.59
C GLN A 63 6.62 -15.00 9.08
N ILE A 64 7.43 -14.18 8.41
CA ILE A 64 7.65 -14.21 6.96
C ILE A 64 9.11 -14.49 6.63
N ASP A 65 9.36 -14.81 5.37
CA ASP A 65 10.71 -14.99 4.83
C ASP A 65 11.43 -13.62 4.66
N PRO A 66 12.67 -13.46 5.18
CA PRO A 66 13.45 -12.23 5.04
C PRO A 66 13.66 -11.79 3.59
N ILE A 67 13.86 -12.74 2.67
CA ILE A 67 14.06 -12.41 1.25
C ILE A 67 12.77 -11.82 0.67
N SER A 68 11.61 -12.42 0.95
CA SER A 68 10.30 -11.92 0.52
C SER A 68 10.01 -10.50 1.04
N LEU A 69 10.43 -10.18 2.27
CA LEU A 69 10.36 -8.81 2.81
C LEU A 69 11.18 -7.83 1.96
N LEU A 70 12.40 -8.21 1.56
CA LEU A 70 13.28 -7.36 0.75
C LEU A 70 12.76 -7.19 -0.68
N THR A 71 12.32 -8.27 -1.33
CA THR A 71 11.86 -8.23 -2.73
C THR A 71 10.54 -7.46 -2.88
N ALA A 72 9.63 -7.55 -1.90
CA ALA A 72 8.40 -6.75 -1.86
C ALA A 72 8.66 -5.23 -1.83
N ASN A 73 9.84 -4.82 -1.34
CA ASN A 73 10.29 -3.43 -1.27
C ASN A 73 11.28 -3.04 -2.38
N ALA A 74 11.50 -3.92 -3.36
CA ALA A 74 12.47 -3.74 -4.44
C ALA A 74 13.91 -3.48 -3.94
N PHE A 75 14.28 -4.07 -2.80
CA PHE A 75 15.65 -4.04 -2.35
C PHE A 75 16.50 -5.06 -3.11
N ASN A 76 17.75 -4.73 -3.41
CA ASN A 76 18.69 -5.64 -4.04
C ASN A 76 19.20 -6.64 -2.98
N ILE A 77 19.02 -7.92 -3.26
CA ILE A 77 19.39 -9.04 -2.38
C ILE A 77 20.72 -9.70 -2.76
N SER A 78 21.44 -9.15 -3.74
CA SER A 78 22.73 -9.68 -4.21
C SER A 78 23.88 -9.39 -3.23
N PHE A 79 23.63 -8.66 -2.14
CA PHE A 79 24.61 -8.39 -1.11
C PHE A 79 24.74 -9.59 -0.16
N SER A 80 25.96 -9.87 0.27
CA SER A 80 26.19 -10.81 1.37
C SER A 80 25.61 -10.25 2.68
N ASP A 81 25.02 -11.12 3.50
CA ASP A 81 24.53 -10.79 4.86
C ASP A 81 23.28 -9.90 4.95
N VAL A 82 22.42 -9.92 3.93
CA VAL A 82 21.17 -9.12 3.90
C VAL A 82 20.22 -9.37 5.07
N GLU A 83 20.25 -10.57 5.67
CA GLU A 83 19.38 -10.91 6.81
C GLU A 83 19.77 -10.19 8.11
N HIS A 84 21.06 -9.88 8.28
CA HIS A 84 21.58 -9.18 9.46
C HIS A 84 21.75 -7.68 9.24
N HIS A 85 21.43 -7.19 8.04
CA HIS A 85 21.42 -5.76 7.73
C HIS A 85 20.44 -5.01 8.64
N ILE A 86 20.87 -3.90 9.22
CA ILE A 86 20.08 -3.07 10.14
C ILE A 86 19.32 -2.02 9.33
N LEU A 87 18.00 -2.01 9.47
CA LEU A 87 17.12 -1.03 8.86
C LEU A 87 16.88 0.13 9.83
N PRO A 88 16.91 1.39 9.35
CA PRO A 88 16.76 2.56 10.19
C PRO A 88 15.33 2.70 10.72
N CYS A 89 15.20 3.27 11.92
CA CYS A 89 13.89 3.59 12.50
C CYS A 89 13.10 4.51 11.56
N LYS A 90 11.76 4.44 11.63
CA LYS A 90 10.81 5.17 10.77
C LYS A 90 10.83 4.80 9.28
N LEU A 91 11.65 3.83 8.85
CA LEU A 91 11.55 3.27 7.50
C LEU A 91 10.18 2.62 7.31
N PHE A 92 9.53 2.96 6.20
CA PHE A 92 8.28 2.32 5.78
C PHE A 92 8.58 1.12 4.88
N LEU A 93 7.99 -0.02 5.19
CA LEU A 93 8.15 -1.29 4.49
C LEU A 93 6.78 -1.86 4.11
N LYS A 94 6.72 -2.44 2.91
CA LYS A 94 5.63 -3.33 2.48
C LYS A 94 5.96 -4.74 2.95
N VAL A 95 5.17 -5.29 3.85
CA VAL A 95 5.38 -6.61 4.44
C VAL A 95 4.41 -7.60 3.78
N PRO A 96 4.89 -8.60 3.01
CA PRO A 96 4.01 -9.62 2.44
C PRO A 96 3.45 -10.52 3.53
N ILE A 97 2.14 -10.71 3.53
CA ILE A 97 1.45 -11.58 4.48
C ILE A 97 0.47 -12.49 3.76
N THR A 98 0.13 -13.60 4.40
CA THR A 98 -0.94 -14.50 3.95
C THR A 98 -2.20 -14.24 4.78
N CYS A 99 -3.29 -13.97 4.08
CA CYS A 99 -4.62 -13.80 4.65
C CYS A 99 -5.37 -15.12 4.63
N SER A 100 -6.12 -15.38 5.69
CA SER A 100 -7.07 -16.49 5.79
C SER A 100 -8.41 -15.98 6.30
N CYS A 101 -9.46 -16.80 6.14
CA CYS A 101 -10.72 -16.49 6.78
C CYS A 101 -10.68 -16.95 8.25
N ALA A 102 -10.88 -16.02 9.19
CA ALA A 102 -10.93 -16.31 10.61
C ALA A 102 -12.05 -15.47 11.25
N ASP A 103 -12.96 -16.14 11.97
CA ASP A 103 -14.13 -15.52 12.60
C ASP A 103 -15.05 -14.77 11.62
N GLY A 104 -15.19 -15.28 10.40
CA GLY A 104 -15.99 -14.68 9.33
C GLY A 104 -15.39 -13.42 8.70
N ILE A 105 -14.16 -13.07 9.08
CA ILE A 105 -13.44 -11.89 8.59
C ILE A 105 -12.09 -12.31 8.01
N ARG A 106 -11.69 -11.65 6.93
CA ARG A 106 -10.36 -11.79 6.34
C ARG A 106 -9.32 -11.14 7.26
N LYS A 107 -8.38 -11.93 7.78
CA LYS A 107 -7.26 -11.45 8.60
C LYS A 107 -6.08 -12.41 8.53
N SER A 108 -4.89 -11.94 8.89
CA SER A 108 -3.73 -12.79 9.08
C SER A 108 -3.55 -13.10 10.57
N VAL A 109 -3.45 -14.39 10.89
CA VAL A 109 -3.26 -14.88 12.28
C VAL A 109 -1.93 -15.63 12.43
N SER A 110 -1.05 -15.53 11.44
CA SER A 110 0.26 -16.19 11.43
C SER A 110 1.28 -15.47 12.32
N ALA A 111 1.05 -14.19 12.61
CA ALA A 111 1.97 -13.40 13.39
C ALA A 111 1.82 -13.68 14.89
N HIS A 112 2.95 -13.92 15.54
CA HIS A 112 3.00 -14.19 16.97
C HIS A 112 4.01 -13.28 17.66
N TYR A 113 3.62 -12.74 18.82
CA TYR A 113 4.47 -11.86 19.61
C TYR A 113 4.73 -12.46 20.98
N ARG A 114 6.01 -12.64 21.32
CA ARG A 114 6.42 -13.05 22.66
C ARG A 114 6.59 -11.85 23.56
N THR A 115 5.76 -11.78 24.60
CA THR A 115 5.72 -10.65 25.54
C THR A 115 7.03 -10.52 26.32
N ARG A 116 7.42 -9.27 26.55
CA ARG A 116 8.63 -8.85 27.25
C ARG A 116 8.25 -8.17 28.57
N PRO A 117 9.21 -8.03 29.50
CA PRO A 117 8.96 -7.26 30.73
C PRO A 117 8.44 -5.86 30.40
N SER A 118 7.41 -5.43 31.13
CA SER A 118 6.75 -4.12 30.98
C SER A 118 5.95 -3.90 29.69
N ASP A 119 5.72 -4.95 28.89
CA ASP A 119 4.79 -4.85 27.77
C ASP A 119 3.35 -4.68 28.24
N THR A 120 2.61 -3.86 27.50
CA THR A 120 1.17 -3.71 27.61
C THR A 120 0.54 -3.97 26.24
N LEU A 121 -0.76 -4.29 26.18
CA LEU A 121 -1.44 -4.45 24.89
C LEU A 121 -1.35 -3.19 24.03
N SER A 122 -1.41 -1.99 24.65
CA SER A 122 -1.22 -0.71 23.97
C SER A 122 0.19 -0.50 23.44
N SER A 123 1.23 -0.79 24.22
CA SER A 123 2.61 -0.63 23.71
C SER A 123 2.91 -1.60 22.57
N ILE A 124 2.37 -2.82 22.62
CA ILE A 124 2.51 -3.80 21.53
C ILE A 124 1.75 -3.32 20.27
N ALA A 125 0.47 -2.96 20.42
CA ALA A 125 -0.38 -2.50 19.32
C ALA A 125 0.16 -1.23 18.64
N ASP A 126 0.34 -0.17 19.43
CA ASP A 126 0.58 1.17 18.92
C ASP A 126 2.05 1.40 18.57
N SER A 127 2.97 0.84 19.37
CA SER A 127 4.41 1.05 19.18
C SER A 127 5.03 -0.06 18.35
N VAL A 128 4.89 -1.33 18.74
CA VAL A 128 5.58 -2.45 18.06
C VAL A 128 4.97 -2.72 16.69
N TYR A 129 3.64 -2.82 16.61
CA TYR A 129 2.92 -3.07 15.35
C TYR A 129 2.44 -1.79 14.65
N GLY A 130 2.78 -0.61 15.18
CA GLY A 130 2.56 0.67 14.51
C GLY A 130 1.09 0.99 14.22
N GLY A 131 0.17 0.53 15.08
CA GLY A 131 -1.27 0.75 14.92
C GLY A 131 -1.95 -0.18 13.90
N LEU A 132 -1.25 -1.21 13.39
CA LEU A 132 -1.87 -2.22 12.51
C LEU A 132 -2.93 -3.05 13.23
N VAL A 133 -2.87 -3.14 14.55
CA VAL A 133 -3.82 -3.87 15.41
C VAL A 133 -4.13 -3.00 16.62
N SER A 134 -5.34 -3.11 17.17
CA SER A 134 -5.72 -2.40 18.40
C SER A 134 -5.49 -3.26 19.66
N PRO A 135 -5.40 -2.63 20.84
CA PRO A 135 -5.29 -3.36 22.11
C PRO A 135 -6.49 -4.28 22.36
N ASP A 136 -7.69 -3.86 21.95
CA ASP A 136 -8.91 -4.64 22.07
C ASP A 136 -8.89 -5.88 21.15
N GLN A 137 -8.37 -5.73 19.93
CA GLN A 137 -8.20 -6.86 19.00
C GLN A 137 -7.19 -7.87 19.53
N LEU A 138 -6.08 -7.41 20.13
CA LEU A 138 -5.12 -8.29 20.80
C LEU A 138 -5.76 -9.02 21.99
N ARG A 139 -6.54 -8.31 22.81
CA ARG A 139 -7.26 -8.89 23.95
C ARG A 139 -8.22 -9.99 23.50
N GLU A 140 -9.06 -9.68 22.52
CA GLU A 140 -10.09 -10.58 22.01
C GLU A 140 -9.49 -11.83 21.36
N ALA A 141 -8.51 -11.66 20.47
CA ALA A 141 -7.87 -12.78 19.77
C ALA A 141 -7.13 -13.75 20.71
N ASN A 142 -6.73 -13.29 21.90
CA ASN A 142 -6.01 -14.11 22.90
C ASN A 142 -6.86 -14.44 24.13
N SER A 143 -8.16 -14.11 24.14
CA SER A 143 -9.06 -14.37 25.27
C SER A 143 -8.53 -13.83 26.61
N ILE A 144 -7.90 -12.66 26.60
CA ILE A 144 -7.29 -12.06 27.80
C ILE A 144 -8.38 -11.41 28.66
N ALA A 145 -8.56 -11.91 29.87
CA ALA A 145 -9.59 -11.41 30.80
C ALA A 145 -9.22 -10.06 31.45
N ASP A 146 -7.96 -9.90 31.87
CA ASP A 146 -7.45 -8.67 32.48
C ASP A 146 -6.26 -8.11 31.66
N PRO A 147 -6.45 -6.99 30.95
CA PRO A 147 -5.39 -6.33 30.16
C PRO A 147 -4.18 -5.85 30.98
N SER A 148 -4.33 -5.71 32.29
CA SER A 148 -3.27 -5.22 33.19
C SER A 148 -2.28 -6.31 33.63
N MET A 149 -2.63 -7.58 33.40
CA MET A 149 -1.80 -8.74 33.74
C MET A 149 -1.37 -9.45 32.46
N LEU A 150 -0.26 -8.98 31.88
CA LEU A 150 0.38 -9.67 30.76
C LEU A 150 1.62 -10.42 31.27
N ASP A 151 1.53 -11.75 31.29
CA ASP A 151 2.65 -12.60 31.72
C ASP A 151 3.83 -12.46 30.76
N VAL A 152 5.05 -12.40 31.30
CA VAL A 152 6.28 -12.33 30.49
C VAL A 152 6.53 -13.66 29.78
N GLY A 153 6.86 -13.59 28.49
CA GLY A 153 7.16 -14.75 27.67
C GLY A 153 5.92 -15.47 27.11
N HIS A 154 4.73 -14.95 27.36
CA HIS A 154 3.48 -15.40 26.76
C HIS A 154 3.49 -15.13 25.24
N ASN A 155 2.92 -16.03 24.45
CA ASN A 155 2.93 -15.93 22.99
C ASN A 155 1.57 -15.47 22.48
N LEU A 156 1.44 -14.19 22.19
CA LEU A 156 0.22 -13.59 21.68
C LEU A 156 0.06 -13.84 20.18
N VAL A 157 -1.14 -14.25 19.77
CA VAL A 157 -1.57 -14.17 18.36
C VAL A 157 -1.84 -12.70 18.04
N VAL A 158 -1.29 -12.22 16.94
CA VAL A 158 -1.48 -10.84 16.46
C VAL A 158 -2.38 -10.86 15.23
N PRO A 159 -3.68 -10.52 15.35
CA PRO A 159 -4.61 -10.51 14.22
C PRO A 159 -4.37 -9.29 13.34
N LEU A 160 -3.62 -9.47 12.25
CA LEU A 160 -3.28 -8.37 11.34
C LEU A 160 -4.38 -8.19 10.29
N PRO A 161 -4.82 -6.94 10.01
CA PRO A 161 -5.87 -6.65 9.05
C PRO A 161 -5.35 -6.90 7.64
N CYS A 162 -6.15 -7.55 6.81
CA CYS A 162 -5.81 -7.70 5.41
C CYS A 162 -7.01 -8.04 4.55
N THR A 163 -6.94 -7.66 3.29
CA THR A 163 -7.98 -7.89 2.28
C THR A 163 -7.34 -8.39 0.99
N CYS A 164 -8.16 -8.98 0.14
CA CYS A 164 -7.75 -9.74 -1.02
C CYS A 164 -8.60 -9.42 -2.24
N PHE A 165 -9.93 -9.32 -2.07
CA PHE A 165 -10.90 -9.14 -3.16
C PHE A 165 -10.57 -9.96 -4.43
N ASN A 166 -10.23 -11.23 -4.26
CA ASN A 166 -9.81 -12.16 -5.32
C ASN A 166 -8.62 -11.73 -6.19
N GLY A 167 -7.78 -10.82 -5.69
CA GLY A 167 -6.57 -10.36 -6.39
C GLY A 167 -6.86 -9.48 -7.60
N SER A 168 -8.03 -8.82 -7.63
CA SER A 168 -8.41 -7.95 -8.73
C SER A 168 -9.18 -6.73 -8.28
N ASP A 169 -8.86 -5.58 -8.85
CA ASP A 169 -9.61 -4.33 -8.75
C ASP A 169 -10.14 -3.95 -10.13
N ASN A 170 -11.44 -3.70 -10.28
CA ASN A 170 -12.06 -3.39 -11.58
C ASN A 170 -11.70 -4.39 -12.71
N SER A 171 -11.59 -5.69 -12.38
CA SER A 171 -11.16 -6.78 -13.28
C SER A 171 -9.69 -6.72 -13.74
N LEU A 172 -8.88 -5.83 -13.16
CA LEU A 172 -7.44 -5.77 -13.37
C LEU A 172 -6.71 -6.40 -12.18
N PRO A 173 -5.57 -7.09 -12.38
CA PRO A 173 -4.84 -7.69 -11.27
C PRO A 173 -4.36 -6.63 -10.27
N SER A 174 -4.63 -6.88 -8.99
CA SER A 174 -4.31 -5.97 -7.89
C SER A 174 -3.93 -6.75 -6.64
N ILE A 175 -3.03 -6.20 -5.85
CA ILE A 175 -2.72 -6.68 -4.50
C ILE A 175 -2.99 -5.56 -3.51
N TYR A 176 -3.67 -5.90 -2.43
CA TYR A 176 -4.14 -4.92 -1.46
C TYR A 176 -3.13 -4.72 -0.35
N LEU A 177 -2.88 -3.45 -0.02
CA LEU A 177 -2.01 -3.00 1.06
C LEU A 177 -2.86 -2.41 2.18
N SER A 178 -2.79 -2.96 3.39
CA SER A 178 -3.34 -2.31 4.58
C SER A 178 -2.35 -1.25 5.08
N TYR A 179 -2.72 0.02 4.95
CA TYR A 179 -1.89 1.19 5.20
C TYR A 179 -2.42 2.00 6.38
N VAL A 180 -1.61 2.16 7.43
CA VAL A 180 -1.93 3.05 8.55
C VAL A 180 -1.62 4.50 8.14
N VAL A 181 -2.64 5.34 8.11
CA VAL A 181 -2.56 6.76 7.79
C VAL A 181 -1.70 7.48 8.81
N LYS A 182 -0.76 8.29 8.33
CA LYS A 182 0.16 9.08 9.16
C LYS A 182 -0.28 10.54 9.24
N PRO A 183 0.26 11.31 10.21
CA PRO A 183 0.09 12.75 10.23
C PRO A 183 0.52 13.36 8.90
N MET A 184 -0.32 14.26 8.37
CA MET A 184 -0.15 14.97 7.09
C MET A 184 -0.36 14.14 5.81
N ASP A 185 -0.73 12.86 5.92
CA ASP A 185 -1.15 12.13 4.74
C ASP A 185 -2.44 12.74 4.14
N THR A 186 -2.54 12.70 2.82
CA THR A 186 -3.79 13.00 2.11
C THR A 186 -4.15 11.83 1.22
N LEU A 187 -5.44 11.57 1.05
CA LEU A 187 -5.91 10.43 0.26
C LEU A 187 -5.40 10.49 -1.19
N ALA A 188 -5.33 11.70 -1.76
CA ALA A 188 -4.79 11.94 -3.10
C ALA A 188 -3.29 11.62 -3.21
N ALA A 189 -2.49 11.99 -2.20
CA ALA A 189 -1.06 11.68 -2.19
C ALA A 189 -0.81 10.17 -2.04
N ILE A 190 -1.60 9.48 -1.20
CA ILE A 190 -1.54 8.02 -1.07
C ILE A 190 -1.89 7.35 -2.40
N ALA A 191 -2.99 7.77 -3.05
CA ALA A 191 -3.40 7.22 -4.35
C ALA A 191 -2.29 7.39 -5.41
N ALA A 192 -1.73 8.60 -5.52
CA ALA A 192 -0.63 8.89 -6.44
C ALA A 192 0.62 8.04 -6.15
N ARG A 193 0.97 7.84 -4.87
CA ARG A 193 2.13 7.06 -4.45
C ARG A 193 2.05 5.59 -4.89
N TYR A 194 0.85 5.02 -4.89
CA TYR A 194 0.62 3.60 -5.20
C TYR A 194 0.04 3.36 -6.59
N PHE A 195 0.08 4.38 -7.46
CA PHE A 195 -0.42 4.28 -8.84
C PHE A 195 -1.89 3.82 -8.92
N THR A 196 -2.70 4.23 -7.97
CA THR A 196 -4.15 4.02 -7.96
C THR A 196 -4.89 5.35 -8.10
N THR A 197 -6.19 5.32 -8.33
CA THR A 197 -7.01 6.53 -8.42
C THR A 197 -7.65 6.87 -7.08
N LEU A 198 -7.98 8.15 -6.87
CA LEU A 198 -8.73 8.57 -5.69
C LEU A 198 -10.07 7.83 -5.60
N THR A 199 -10.72 7.63 -6.75
CA THR A 199 -12.00 6.95 -6.85
C THR A 199 -11.88 5.48 -6.47
N ASP A 200 -10.90 4.75 -6.99
CA ASP A 200 -10.70 3.33 -6.65
C ASP A 200 -10.35 3.18 -5.18
N LEU A 201 -9.48 4.05 -4.65
CA LEU A 201 -9.13 4.04 -3.23
C LEU A 201 -10.35 4.33 -2.34
N MET A 202 -11.20 5.29 -2.70
CA MET A 202 -12.44 5.56 -1.95
C MET A 202 -13.45 4.41 -2.05
N ASN A 203 -13.61 3.82 -3.24
CA ASN A 203 -14.54 2.72 -3.47
C ASN A 203 -14.16 1.48 -2.67
N VAL A 204 -12.88 1.08 -2.72
CA VAL A 204 -12.37 -0.09 -1.98
C VAL A 204 -12.52 0.08 -0.46
N ASN A 205 -12.54 1.31 0.03
CA ASN A 205 -12.69 1.62 1.46
C ASN A 205 -14.12 2.03 1.85
N ASP A 206 -15.10 1.92 0.95
CA ASP A 206 -16.48 2.35 1.17
C ASP A 206 -16.61 3.80 1.70
N MET A 207 -15.75 4.70 1.19
CA MET A 207 -15.65 6.08 1.68
C MET A 207 -16.61 7.03 0.96
N GLY A 208 -17.46 7.73 1.73
CA GLY A 208 -18.33 8.79 1.21
C GLY A 208 -17.63 10.15 0.98
N SER A 209 -16.41 10.34 1.48
CA SER A 209 -15.61 11.54 1.28
C SER A 209 -14.11 11.22 1.38
N ALA A 210 -13.25 12.11 0.88
CA ALA A 210 -11.79 11.91 0.93
C ALA A 210 -11.15 12.22 2.30
N ALA A 211 -11.96 12.34 3.36
CA ALA A 211 -11.49 12.68 4.70
C ALA A 211 -10.91 11.46 5.41
N ILE A 212 -9.63 11.56 5.77
CA ILE A 212 -8.87 10.55 6.54
C ILE A 212 -8.30 11.17 7.80
N SER A 213 -8.15 10.35 8.84
CA SER A 213 -7.57 10.74 10.13
C SER A 213 -6.31 9.93 10.40
N ASP A 214 -5.42 10.46 11.23
CA ASP A 214 -4.26 9.73 11.74
C ASP A 214 -4.70 8.43 12.41
N GLY A 215 -4.02 7.33 12.10
CA GLY A 215 -4.36 5.99 12.60
C GLY A 215 -5.47 5.24 11.85
N ASP A 216 -6.14 5.85 10.86
CA ASP A 216 -7.05 5.11 9.97
C ASP A 216 -6.26 4.02 9.20
N ILE A 217 -6.84 2.84 9.02
CA ILE A 217 -6.26 1.75 8.23
C ILE A 217 -6.97 1.69 6.88
N LEU A 218 -6.29 2.18 5.84
CA LEU A 218 -6.79 2.16 4.48
C LEU A 218 -6.37 0.88 3.76
N VAL A 219 -7.29 0.31 2.99
CA VAL A 219 -6.99 -0.72 2.00
C VAL A 219 -6.63 -0.06 0.69
N VAL A 220 -5.36 -0.13 0.29
CA VAL A 220 -4.85 0.48 -0.94
C VAL A 220 -4.72 -0.59 -2.03
N PRO A 221 -5.48 -0.52 -3.13
CA PRO A 221 -5.26 -1.40 -4.29
C PRO A 221 -3.97 -1.00 -5.01
N ILE A 222 -2.98 -1.90 -5.02
CA ILE A 222 -1.74 -1.72 -5.78
C ILE A 222 -1.86 -2.53 -7.07
N PRO A 223 -1.78 -1.90 -8.26
CA PRO A 223 -1.74 -2.62 -9.53
C PRO A 223 -0.67 -3.71 -9.50
N ALA A 224 -0.97 -4.88 -10.04
CA ALA A 224 -0.08 -6.03 -9.99
C ALA A 224 0.08 -6.68 -11.36
N CYS A 225 1.15 -7.46 -11.49
CA CYS A 225 1.36 -8.34 -12.64
C CYS A 225 0.92 -9.75 -12.25
N ALA A 226 -0.11 -10.26 -12.94
CA ALA A 226 -0.55 -11.64 -12.79
C ALA A 226 0.25 -12.57 -13.70
N SER A 227 0.72 -13.68 -13.14
CA SER A 227 1.27 -14.78 -13.92
C SER A 227 0.21 -15.46 -14.79
N LYS A 228 0.65 -16.02 -15.91
CA LYS A 228 -0.18 -16.85 -16.82
C LYS A 228 0.20 -18.32 -16.73
N PHE A 229 0.76 -18.74 -15.60
CA PHE A 229 1.28 -20.10 -15.44
C PHE A 229 0.13 -21.13 -15.46
N PRO A 230 0.41 -22.39 -15.83
CA PRO A 230 -0.58 -23.45 -15.80
C PRO A 230 -1.07 -23.73 -14.36
N LYS A 231 -2.34 -24.14 -14.23
CA LYS A 231 -2.96 -24.45 -12.91
C LYS A 231 -2.27 -25.56 -12.10
N TYR A 232 -1.51 -26.42 -12.77
CA TYR A 232 -0.77 -27.50 -12.13
C TYR A 232 0.62 -27.07 -11.63
N ALA A 233 1.06 -25.85 -11.94
CA ALA A 233 2.30 -25.29 -11.40
C ALA A 233 2.12 -24.91 -9.93
N THR A 234 3.16 -25.12 -9.12
CA THR A 234 3.11 -24.82 -7.69
C THR A 234 3.01 -23.33 -7.40
N ASP A 235 3.47 -22.50 -8.34
CA ASP A 235 3.43 -21.04 -8.30
C ASP A 235 2.33 -20.46 -9.20
N PHE A 236 1.31 -21.26 -9.52
CA PHE A 236 0.10 -20.77 -10.17
C PHE A 236 -0.52 -19.60 -9.40
N GLY A 237 -0.98 -18.58 -10.12
CA GLY A 237 -1.61 -17.40 -9.52
C GLY A 237 -0.61 -16.46 -8.85
N LEU A 238 0.68 -16.57 -9.16
CA LEU A 238 1.69 -15.61 -8.72
C LEU A 238 1.28 -14.19 -9.13
N LEU A 239 1.19 -13.30 -8.14
CA LEU A 239 0.91 -11.87 -8.28
C LEU A 239 2.10 -11.09 -7.76
N VAL A 240 2.61 -10.15 -8.56
CA VAL A 240 3.73 -9.29 -8.18
C VAL A 240 3.27 -7.84 -8.17
N PRO A 241 3.33 -7.13 -7.02
CA PRO A 241 2.95 -5.73 -6.94
C PRO A 241 3.78 -4.85 -7.88
N ASN A 242 3.17 -3.81 -8.42
CA ASN A 242 3.85 -2.85 -9.28
C ASN A 242 5.11 -2.27 -8.58
N GLY A 243 6.23 -2.24 -9.31
CA GLY A 243 7.49 -1.70 -8.83
C GLY A 243 8.21 -2.62 -7.84
N SER A 244 7.83 -3.89 -7.77
CA SER A 244 8.47 -4.91 -6.93
C SER A 244 8.82 -6.16 -7.73
N TYR A 245 9.44 -7.12 -7.06
CA TYR A 245 9.73 -8.42 -7.63
C TYR A 245 9.58 -9.51 -6.57
N THR A 246 9.59 -10.75 -7.01
CA THR A 246 9.52 -11.93 -6.16
C THR A 246 10.47 -12.99 -6.68
N ILE A 247 10.79 -13.95 -5.81
CA ILE A 247 11.59 -15.12 -6.14
C ILE A 247 10.72 -16.36 -6.01
N THR A 248 10.72 -17.18 -7.05
CA THR A 248 9.97 -18.43 -7.14
C THR A 248 10.88 -19.57 -7.62
N ALA A 249 10.31 -20.76 -7.80
CA ALA A 249 11.00 -21.96 -8.28
C ALA A 249 12.23 -22.32 -7.45
N SER A 250 12.07 -22.46 -6.12
CA SER A 250 13.17 -22.83 -5.21
C SER A 250 14.39 -21.91 -5.32
N HIS A 251 14.14 -20.60 -5.31
CA HIS A 251 15.15 -19.54 -5.45
C HIS A 251 15.82 -19.40 -6.82
N CYS A 252 15.31 -20.08 -7.85
CA CYS A 252 15.92 -20.07 -9.19
C CYS A 252 15.42 -18.96 -10.11
N VAL A 253 14.19 -18.50 -9.94
CA VAL A 253 13.56 -17.55 -10.88
C VAL A 253 13.16 -16.29 -10.15
N GLN A 254 13.60 -15.14 -10.67
CA GLN A 254 13.20 -13.82 -10.21
C GLN A 254 12.15 -13.26 -11.18
N CYS A 255 10.95 -12.96 -10.70
CA CYS A 255 9.88 -12.35 -11.48
C CYS A 255 9.58 -10.93 -10.98
N SER A 256 9.69 -9.95 -11.88
CA SER A 256 9.48 -8.53 -11.61
C SER A 256 8.24 -7.99 -12.32
N CYS A 257 7.59 -7.02 -11.70
CA CYS A 257 6.46 -6.28 -12.28
C CYS A 257 6.89 -4.87 -12.69
N GLY A 258 6.83 -4.59 -13.99
CA GLY A 258 7.26 -3.32 -14.57
C GLY A 258 6.26 -2.17 -14.34
N PRO A 259 6.73 -0.93 -14.07
CA PRO A 259 5.87 0.21 -13.71
C PRO A 259 5.02 0.81 -14.81
N GLN A 260 5.14 0.37 -16.07
CA GLN A 260 4.43 0.99 -17.19
C GLN A 260 3.44 0.04 -17.87
N ASN A 261 3.83 -1.20 -18.13
CA ASN A 261 3.03 -2.16 -18.90
C ASN A 261 2.30 -3.21 -18.04
N LEU A 262 2.61 -3.30 -16.73
CA LEU A 262 2.07 -4.31 -15.83
C LEU A 262 2.23 -5.76 -16.37
N ASP A 263 3.29 -5.99 -17.15
CA ASP A 263 3.65 -7.33 -17.57
C ASP A 263 4.62 -7.98 -16.58
N LEU A 264 4.38 -9.25 -16.28
CA LEU A 264 5.29 -10.06 -15.48
C LEU A 264 6.49 -10.46 -16.32
N TYR A 265 7.69 -10.11 -15.85
CA TYR A 265 8.92 -10.47 -16.53
C TYR A 265 9.85 -11.23 -15.59
N CYS A 266 10.34 -12.39 -16.04
CA CYS A 266 11.11 -13.31 -15.21
C CYS A 266 12.50 -13.60 -15.80
N ILE A 267 13.50 -13.65 -14.93
CA ILE A 267 14.91 -13.94 -15.23
C ILE A 267 15.47 -14.98 -14.25
N PRO A 268 16.61 -15.61 -14.56
CA PRO A 268 17.36 -16.38 -13.57
C PRO A 268 17.69 -15.52 -12.34
N SER A 269 17.48 -16.06 -11.15
CA SER A 269 17.80 -15.41 -9.87
C SER A 269 19.30 -15.50 -9.58
N SER A 270 19.81 -14.56 -8.78
CA SER A 270 21.19 -14.53 -8.30
C SER A 270 21.44 -15.39 -7.06
N LEU A 271 20.41 -15.92 -6.38
CA LEU A 271 20.60 -16.66 -5.11
C LEU A 271 20.87 -18.16 -5.29
N ALA A 272 20.34 -18.80 -6.32
CA ALA A 272 20.40 -20.24 -6.41
C ALA A 272 21.77 -20.74 -6.91
N VAL A 273 22.33 -21.69 -6.17
CA VAL A 273 23.60 -22.35 -6.50
C VAL A 273 23.43 -23.39 -7.62
N SER A 274 22.26 -24.03 -7.70
CA SER A 274 21.94 -25.04 -8.71
C SER A 274 20.47 -25.02 -9.08
N CYS A 275 20.17 -24.92 -10.37
CA CYS A 275 18.80 -24.90 -10.91
C CYS A 275 18.65 -25.90 -12.06
N SER A 276 17.42 -26.37 -12.30
CA SER A 276 17.10 -27.10 -13.53
C SER A 276 17.31 -26.21 -14.77
N SER A 277 17.39 -26.83 -15.95
CA SER A 277 17.54 -26.07 -17.20
C SER A 277 16.45 -25.01 -17.38
N MET A 278 16.86 -23.80 -17.74
CA MET A 278 15.99 -22.67 -18.06
C MET A 278 16.00 -22.35 -19.56
N GLN A 279 16.35 -23.32 -20.40
CA GLN A 279 16.40 -23.18 -21.85
C GLN A 279 15.06 -23.52 -22.48
N CYS A 280 14.57 -22.65 -23.36
CA CYS A 280 13.35 -22.92 -24.10
C CYS A 280 13.51 -24.10 -25.07
N LYS A 281 12.49 -24.96 -25.14
CA LYS A 281 12.48 -26.14 -26.01
C LYS A 281 12.76 -25.74 -27.46
N ARG A 282 13.70 -26.46 -28.10
CA ARG A 282 14.10 -26.30 -29.52
C ARG A 282 14.64 -24.90 -29.85
N SER A 283 15.26 -24.22 -28.89
CA SER A 283 15.86 -22.89 -29.07
C SER A 283 17.14 -22.76 -28.24
N ASN A 284 18.00 -21.81 -28.62
CA ASN A 284 19.16 -21.40 -27.82
C ASN A 284 18.83 -20.26 -26.84
N LEU A 285 17.54 -19.87 -26.76
CA LEU A 285 17.10 -18.84 -25.83
C LEU A 285 16.93 -19.42 -24.42
N THR A 286 17.57 -18.76 -23.47
CA THR A 286 17.38 -18.95 -22.04
C THR A 286 16.31 -18.02 -21.52
N LEU A 287 15.72 -18.37 -20.39
CA LEU A 287 14.73 -17.55 -19.68
C LEU A 287 15.16 -16.08 -19.60
N GLY A 288 14.27 -15.18 -20.01
CA GLY A 288 14.50 -13.74 -20.06
C GLY A 288 15.05 -13.22 -21.38
N ASN A 289 15.72 -14.06 -22.19
CA ASN A 289 16.25 -13.60 -23.47
C ASN A 289 15.14 -13.33 -24.49
N VAL A 290 15.35 -12.25 -25.25
CA VAL A 290 14.45 -11.80 -26.32
C VAL A 290 15.26 -11.58 -27.60
N THR A 291 14.76 -12.12 -28.71
CA THR A 291 15.27 -11.83 -30.05
C THR A 291 14.26 -11.00 -30.81
N VAL A 292 14.74 -9.91 -31.41
CA VAL A 292 13.90 -8.97 -32.17
C VAL A 292 14.35 -8.95 -33.63
N GLN A 293 13.44 -9.31 -34.52
CA GLN A 293 13.63 -9.21 -35.97
C GLN A 293 12.82 -8.03 -36.50
N LYS A 294 13.49 -6.97 -36.93
CA LYS A 294 12.85 -5.77 -37.48
C LYS A 294 12.26 -6.06 -38.87
N MET A 295 11.05 -5.58 -39.11
CA MET A 295 10.34 -5.62 -40.39
C MET A 295 9.92 -4.20 -40.80
N SER A 296 9.46 -4.03 -42.04
CA SER A 296 9.00 -2.73 -42.56
C SER A 296 7.76 -2.18 -41.84
N SER A 297 6.95 -3.04 -41.21
CA SER A 297 5.70 -2.68 -40.52
C SER A 297 5.70 -2.91 -39.01
N GLY A 298 6.87 -3.19 -38.42
CA GLY A 298 6.99 -3.50 -36.99
C GLY A 298 8.13 -4.47 -36.69
N CYS A 299 8.01 -5.25 -35.62
CA CYS A 299 9.05 -6.15 -35.16
C CYS A 299 8.49 -7.51 -34.76
N ASN A 300 9.12 -8.60 -35.21
CA ASN A 300 8.89 -9.93 -34.68
C ASN A 300 9.70 -10.10 -33.40
N VAL A 301 9.04 -10.37 -32.30
CA VAL A 301 9.69 -10.54 -31.01
C VAL A 301 9.49 -11.99 -30.60
N THR A 302 10.59 -12.73 -30.49
CA THR A 302 10.57 -14.08 -29.89
C THR A 302 11.25 -14.01 -28.53
N SER A 303 10.55 -14.43 -27.48
CA SER A 303 11.07 -14.43 -26.11
C SER A 303 10.96 -15.81 -25.47
N CYS A 304 11.89 -16.10 -24.56
CA CYS A 304 11.80 -17.27 -23.69
C CYS A 304 11.25 -16.83 -22.33
N ASN A 305 10.01 -17.19 -22.05
CA ASN A 305 9.28 -16.78 -20.85
C ASN A 305 9.20 -17.95 -19.86
N TYR A 306 9.04 -17.59 -18.59
CA TYR A 306 8.79 -18.56 -17.54
C TYR A 306 7.33 -19.04 -17.58
N ASP A 307 7.12 -20.33 -17.37
CA ASP A 307 5.81 -21.00 -17.49
C ASP A 307 5.46 -21.84 -16.24
N GLY A 308 6.06 -21.52 -15.10
CA GLY A 308 5.77 -22.13 -13.80
C GLY A 308 6.74 -23.23 -13.36
N PHE A 309 6.56 -23.68 -12.12
CA PHE A 309 7.41 -24.68 -11.46
C PHE A 309 6.62 -25.96 -11.18
N VAL A 310 7.17 -27.11 -11.58
CA VAL A 310 6.51 -28.42 -11.41
C VAL A 310 7.55 -29.46 -11.01
N ASN A 311 7.33 -30.13 -9.87
CA ASN A 311 8.14 -31.26 -9.39
C ASN A 311 9.67 -31.00 -9.45
N GLY A 312 10.10 -29.81 -9.02
CA GLY A 312 11.53 -29.44 -9.03
C GLY A 312 12.08 -28.98 -10.38
N SER A 313 11.25 -28.92 -11.42
CA SER A 313 11.63 -28.51 -12.78
C SER A 313 10.99 -27.18 -13.16
N ILE A 314 11.80 -26.31 -13.77
CA ILE A 314 11.38 -25.01 -14.32
C ILE A 314 10.78 -25.24 -15.70
N LEU A 315 9.55 -24.80 -15.89
CA LEU A 315 8.91 -24.79 -17.20
C LEU A 315 9.18 -23.44 -17.89
N THR A 316 9.48 -23.52 -19.17
CA THR A 316 9.72 -22.34 -20.02
C THR A 316 8.87 -22.44 -21.26
N MET A 317 8.28 -21.33 -21.68
CA MET A 317 7.47 -21.20 -22.88
C MET A 317 8.10 -20.20 -23.83
N MET A 318 8.19 -20.59 -25.11
CA MET A 318 8.59 -19.69 -26.17
C MET A 318 7.37 -18.92 -26.66
N ALA A 319 7.45 -17.60 -26.66
CA ALA A 319 6.40 -16.72 -27.16
C ALA A 319 6.92 -15.93 -28.37
N SER A 320 6.15 -15.88 -29.45
CA SER A 320 6.44 -15.07 -30.63
C SER A 320 5.29 -14.10 -30.87
N SER A 321 5.60 -12.81 -30.95
CA SER A 321 4.60 -11.76 -31.17
C SER A 321 5.08 -10.76 -32.22
N LEU A 322 4.18 -10.35 -33.11
CA LEU A 322 4.37 -9.20 -33.99
C LEU A 322 3.92 -7.95 -33.25
N GLN A 323 4.82 -6.99 -33.07
CA GLN A 323 4.52 -5.72 -32.42
C GLN A 323 4.75 -4.56 -33.42
N PRO A 324 3.81 -3.59 -33.53
CA PRO A 324 3.95 -2.45 -34.44
C PRO A 324 5.11 -1.53 -34.03
N HIS A 325 5.41 -1.47 -32.73
CA HIS A 325 6.64 -0.89 -32.19
C HIS A 325 7.51 -2.00 -31.63
N CYS A 326 8.80 -1.97 -31.96
CA CYS A 326 9.78 -2.81 -31.28
C CYS A 326 9.73 -2.55 -29.77
N PRO A 327 9.79 -3.59 -28.93
CA PRO A 327 9.85 -3.39 -27.49
C PRO A 327 11.12 -2.63 -27.17
N ASP A 328 10.98 -1.56 -26.39
CA ASP A 328 12.12 -0.89 -25.76
C ASP A 328 12.81 -1.84 -24.79
N HIS A 329 14.02 -1.49 -24.33
CA HIS A 329 14.69 -2.25 -23.27
C HIS A 329 13.76 -2.47 -22.09
N GLN A 330 13.59 -3.74 -21.70
CA GLN A 330 12.77 -4.12 -20.56
C GLN A 330 13.18 -3.32 -19.32
N ARG A 331 12.22 -2.57 -18.78
CA ARG A 331 12.42 -1.74 -17.60
C ARG A 331 12.06 -2.54 -16.36
N PHE A 332 13.09 -2.99 -15.66
CA PHE A 332 12.96 -3.55 -14.33
C PHE A 332 12.71 -2.43 -13.32
N PRO A 333 12.05 -2.72 -12.20
CA PRO A 333 12.07 -1.82 -11.07
C PRO A 333 13.54 -1.52 -10.69
N PRO A 334 13.92 -0.24 -10.52
CA PRO A 334 15.27 0.09 -10.08
C PRO A 334 15.49 -0.49 -8.68
N LEU A 335 16.33 -1.51 -8.58
CA LEU A 335 16.64 -2.16 -7.32
C LEU A 335 17.48 -1.21 -6.46
N ARG A 336 17.07 -1.00 -5.22
CA ARG A 336 17.76 -0.12 -4.27
C ARG A 336 18.52 -0.95 -3.25
N ALA A 337 19.66 -0.49 -2.78
CA ALA A 337 20.26 -1.12 -1.61
C ALA A 337 19.35 -0.91 -0.38
N PRO A 338 19.27 -1.87 0.56
CA PRO A 338 18.65 -1.64 1.85
C PRO A 338 19.26 -0.38 2.51
N PRO A 339 18.45 0.60 2.91
CA PRO A 339 18.98 1.84 3.47
C PRO A 339 19.60 1.58 4.85
N SER A 340 20.69 2.30 5.16
CA SER A 340 21.30 2.36 6.50
C SER A 340 20.96 3.66 7.23
N SER A 341 20.35 4.62 6.55
CA SER A 341 19.92 5.91 7.11
C SER A 341 18.75 6.47 6.30
N LEU A 342 17.85 7.22 6.94
CA LEU A 342 16.79 7.94 6.23
C LEU A 342 17.32 9.25 5.66
N THR A 343 17.37 9.39 4.34
CA THR A 343 17.56 10.69 3.68
C THR A 343 16.22 11.43 3.58
N ARG A 344 16.22 12.76 3.54
CA ARG A 344 14.99 13.59 3.48
C ARG A 344 14.08 13.24 2.28
N GLU A 345 14.64 12.69 1.22
CA GLU A 345 13.93 12.18 0.03
C GLU A 345 13.10 10.92 0.31
N SER A 346 13.51 10.10 1.30
CA SER A 346 12.73 8.93 1.76
C SER A 346 11.57 9.28 2.69
N VAL A 347 11.57 10.50 3.25
CA VAL A 347 10.51 11.06 4.11
C VAL A 347 9.45 11.82 3.30
N VAL A 348 9.79 12.29 2.09
CA VAL A 348 8.94 13.15 1.26
C VAL A 348 8.82 12.54 -0.14
N ALA A 349 8.01 11.52 -0.29
CA ALA A 349 7.51 11.07 -1.60
C ALA A 349 6.29 11.91 -2.06
N PHE A 350 6.28 13.19 -1.70
CA PHE A 350 5.30 14.16 -2.21
C PHE A 350 5.98 14.92 -3.35
N PRO A 351 5.72 14.61 -4.64
CA PRO A 351 5.94 15.63 -5.65
C PRO A 351 5.06 16.83 -5.27
N PRO A 352 5.57 18.07 -5.28
CA PRO A 352 4.71 19.23 -5.11
C PRO A 352 3.65 19.19 -6.21
N SER A 353 2.39 19.36 -5.80
CA SER A 353 1.24 19.49 -6.69
C SER A 353 1.54 20.55 -7.76
N LEU A 354 1.59 20.15 -9.02
CA LEU A 354 1.50 21.10 -10.13
C LEU A 354 0.06 21.61 -10.18
N SER A 355 -0.16 22.75 -9.54
CA SER A 355 -1.37 23.57 -9.75
C SER A 355 -1.39 24.08 -11.20
N PRO A 356 -2.56 24.13 -11.85
CA PRO A 356 -2.68 24.52 -13.24
C PRO A 356 -2.68 26.05 -13.41
N SER A 357 -2.33 26.46 -14.62
CA SER A 357 -2.49 27.79 -15.24
C SER A 357 -1.37 28.82 -15.03
N GLN A 358 -0.47 28.90 -16.01
CA GLN A 358 -0.10 30.17 -16.63
C GLN A 358 0.32 29.93 -18.10
N PRO A 359 -0.19 30.71 -19.07
CA PRO A 359 0.15 30.56 -20.48
C PRO A 359 1.61 31.00 -20.75
N PRO A 360 2.30 30.39 -21.74
CA PRO A 360 3.73 30.61 -21.92
C PRO A 360 4.04 32.02 -22.43
N LEU A 361 4.89 32.72 -21.68
CA LEU A 361 5.66 33.87 -22.13
C LEU A 361 6.61 33.43 -23.24
N LEU A 362 6.50 34.07 -24.39
CA LEU A 362 7.39 33.96 -25.54
C LEU A 362 8.83 34.34 -25.14
N SER A 363 9.72 33.36 -25.07
CA SER A 363 11.17 33.59 -25.11
C SER A 363 11.67 33.53 -26.54
N GLN A 364 12.04 34.69 -27.07
CA GLN A 364 12.69 34.89 -28.36
C GLN A 364 14.10 34.29 -28.33
N SER A 365 14.45 33.51 -29.35
CA SER A 365 15.84 33.22 -29.72
C SER A 365 16.23 34.07 -30.93
N PRO A 366 17.46 34.59 -31.01
CA PRO A 366 17.85 35.58 -32.02
C PRO A 366 18.26 34.91 -33.34
N SER A 367 17.74 35.43 -34.45
CA SER A 367 18.30 35.17 -35.80
C SER A 367 18.21 36.44 -36.64
N SER A 368 19.36 36.86 -37.14
CA SER A 368 19.63 38.00 -38.03
C SER A 368 19.05 37.81 -39.46
N PRO A 369 18.96 38.88 -40.27
CA PRO A 369 17.90 39.05 -41.26
C PRO A 369 18.32 38.73 -42.70
N SER A 370 17.34 38.35 -43.54
CA SER A 370 17.40 38.60 -44.98
C SER A 370 16.00 38.82 -45.57
N GLU A 371 15.95 39.85 -46.40
CA GLU A 371 14.87 40.51 -47.15
C GLU A 371 13.92 39.60 -47.96
N GLY A 372 12.71 40.13 -48.28
CA GLY A 372 12.08 39.84 -49.58
C GLY A 372 10.59 39.49 -49.62
N THR A 373 9.74 40.52 -49.51
CA THR A 373 8.43 40.77 -50.15
C THR A 373 7.76 39.68 -51.02
N GLY A 374 6.45 39.44 -50.81
CA GLY A 374 5.60 38.80 -51.83
C GLY A 374 4.17 38.45 -51.39
N LEU A 375 3.19 39.26 -51.78
CA LEU A 375 1.75 39.11 -51.61
C LEU A 375 1.16 37.84 -52.28
N THR A 376 0.13 37.23 -51.68
CA THR A 376 -1.23 37.08 -52.27
C THR A 376 -2.15 36.21 -51.40
N ALA A 377 -3.36 36.70 -51.11
CA ALA A 377 -4.51 35.93 -50.66
C ALA A 377 -5.32 35.46 -51.90
N PRO A 378 -6.19 34.42 -51.80
CA PRO A 378 -7.59 34.72 -51.50
C PRO A 378 -8.41 33.66 -50.72
N LYS A 379 -9.35 34.20 -49.93
CA LYS A 379 -10.76 33.82 -49.61
C LYS A 379 -11.31 32.37 -49.68
N SER A 380 -11.87 31.97 -48.53
CA SER A 380 -13.26 31.51 -48.26
C SER A 380 -13.79 30.15 -48.76
N SER A 381 -14.18 29.27 -47.82
CA SER A 381 -15.50 28.61 -47.78
C SER A 381 -15.78 28.00 -46.39
N VAL A 382 -17.05 27.66 -46.13
CA VAL A 382 -17.77 27.70 -44.85
C VAL A 382 -18.35 26.32 -44.47
N MET A 383 -18.29 25.97 -43.17
CA MET A 383 -19.14 25.03 -42.36
C MET A 383 -19.14 23.50 -42.67
N PRO A 384 -19.74 22.64 -41.81
CA PRO A 384 -19.50 22.39 -40.38
C PRO A 384 -19.37 20.86 -40.07
N ALA A 385 -18.89 20.45 -38.90
CA ALA A 385 -19.03 19.05 -38.47
C ALA A 385 -19.24 18.91 -36.96
N THR A 386 -20.51 18.71 -36.62
CA THR A 386 -21.05 18.13 -35.40
C THR A 386 -20.60 16.66 -35.27
N ARG A 387 -20.07 16.24 -34.11
CA ARG A 387 -20.11 14.84 -33.58
C ARG A 387 -19.84 14.91 -32.06
N SER A 388 -20.87 14.91 -31.22
CA SER A 388 -21.56 13.74 -30.64
C SER A 388 -20.72 13.01 -29.58
N PHE A 389 -20.98 13.36 -28.32
CA PHE A 389 -20.59 12.64 -27.11
C PHE A 389 -21.28 11.28 -27.02
N PRO A 390 -20.61 10.20 -26.58
CA PRO A 390 -21.30 9.02 -26.10
C PRO A 390 -21.72 9.19 -24.64
N VAL A 391 -22.99 8.88 -24.46
CA VAL A 391 -23.78 8.75 -23.24
C VAL A 391 -23.14 7.78 -22.24
N PHE A 392 -23.06 8.21 -20.98
CA PHE A 392 -22.77 7.38 -19.82
C PHE A 392 -23.89 6.36 -19.59
N SER A 393 -23.54 5.08 -19.41
CA SER A 393 -24.43 4.06 -18.83
C SER A 393 -24.07 3.84 -17.36
N PRO A 394 -25.06 3.62 -16.47
CA PRO A 394 -24.83 3.49 -15.04
C PRO A 394 -24.26 2.10 -14.71
N GLY A 395 -23.08 2.08 -14.09
CA GLY A 395 -22.46 0.88 -13.56
C GLY A 395 -23.15 0.44 -12.27
N SER A 396 -23.78 -0.73 -12.33
CA SER A 396 -24.24 -1.51 -11.19
C SER A 396 -23.05 -1.96 -10.35
N GLY A 397 -22.88 -1.35 -9.16
CA GLY A 397 -21.95 -1.84 -8.14
C GLY A 397 -22.48 -3.12 -7.46
N PRO A 398 -21.60 -3.97 -6.91
CA PRO A 398 -22.02 -5.15 -6.19
C PRO A 398 -22.69 -4.77 -4.87
N VAL A 399 -23.84 -5.39 -4.61
CA VAL A 399 -24.65 -5.21 -3.41
C VAL A 399 -23.97 -5.91 -2.24
N GLY A 400 -23.24 -5.16 -1.42
CA GLY A 400 -22.84 -5.53 -0.06
C GLY A 400 -23.76 -4.82 0.94
N ARG A 401 -24.61 -5.58 1.63
CA ARG A 401 -25.57 -5.08 2.63
C ARG A 401 -24.97 -5.18 4.03
N ILE A 402 -25.21 -4.11 4.80
CA ILE A 402 -25.30 -4.01 6.27
C ILE A 402 -23.99 -4.22 7.04
N ALA A 403 -23.37 -3.10 7.42
CA ALA A 403 -22.50 -3.04 8.59
C ALA A 403 -23.36 -3.30 9.84
N SER A 404 -23.18 -4.46 10.46
CA SER A 404 -23.70 -4.76 11.79
C SER A 404 -22.85 -4.02 12.83
N ALA A 405 -23.37 -2.91 13.35
CA ALA A 405 -22.94 -2.36 14.62
C ALA A 405 -23.37 -3.34 15.73
N ALA A 406 -22.46 -4.20 16.18
CA ALA A 406 -22.65 -4.92 17.43
C ALA A 406 -22.52 -3.92 18.59
N SER A 407 -23.52 -3.95 19.45
CA SER A 407 -23.89 -2.92 20.41
C SER A 407 -22.97 -2.90 21.63
N SER A 408 -22.56 -1.70 22.05
CA SER A 408 -22.34 -1.38 23.46
C SER A 408 -23.36 -0.31 23.84
N LEU A 409 -24.36 -0.68 24.65
CA LEU A 409 -25.29 0.25 25.25
C LEU A 409 -24.54 1.26 26.11
N VAL A 410 -24.50 2.52 25.69
CA VAL A 410 -24.35 3.66 26.60
C VAL A 410 -25.40 4.69 26.22
N SER A 411 -26.31 4.94 27.15
CA SER A 411 -27.42 5.87 27.06
C SER A 411 -26.97 7.24 26.56
N ALA A 412 -27.70 7.79 25.58
CA ALA A 412 -27.55 9.16 25.13
C ALA A 412 -27.89 10.13 26.29
N ILE A 413 -26.88 10.72 26.90
CA ILE A 413 -27.03 11.88 27.79
C ILE A 413 -27.10 13.12 26.88
N PRO A 414 -28.04 14.06 27.07
CA PRO A 414 -28.17 15.20 26.18
C PRO A 414 -26.92 16.09 26.32
N ILE A 415 -26.28 16.37 25.18
CA ILE A 415 -25.14 17.29 25.07
C ILE A 415 -25.66 18.70 25.37
N LEU A 416 -25.27 19.26 26.51
CA LEU A 416 -25.43 20.70 26.76
C LEU A 416 -24.61 21.46 25.72
N THR A 417 -25.27 22.32 24.95
CA THR A 417 -24.60 23.18 23.97
C THR A 417 -23.64 24.15 24.67
N PRO A 418 -22.48 24.49 24.06
CA PRO A 418 -21.48 25.38 24.66
C PRO A 418 -22.04 26.78 25.00
N SER A 419 -23.11 27.19 24.32
CA SER A 419 -23.84 28.42 24.60
C SER A 419 -24.57 28.42 25.95
N PHE A 420 -24.98 27.25 26.45
CA PHE A 420 -25.71 27.12 27.72
C PHE A 420 -24.78 27.21 28.93
N MET A 421 -23.55 26.69 28.81
CA MET A 421 -22.53 26.80 29.86
C MET A 421 -21.95 28.21 29.98
N LEU A 422 -21.82 28.95 28.87
CA LEU A 422 -21.39 30.35 28.91
C LEU A 422 -22.42 31.25 29.62
N LEU A 423 -23.72 30.94 29.48
CA LEU A 423 -24.81 31.63 30.17
C LEU A 423 -24.81 31.38 31.69
N LEU A 424 -24.40 30.18 32.12
CA LEU A 424 -24.28 29.86 33.55
C LEU A 424 -23.08 30.58 34.19
N ILE A 425 -21.99 30.75 33.44
CA ILE A 425 -20.78 31.45 33.89
C ILE A 425 -21.04 32.96 34.03
N THR A 426 -21.85 33.56 33.16
CA THR A 426 -22.24 34.98 33.29
C THR A 426 -23.25 35.21 34.41
N LEU A 427 -24.09 34.23 34.75
CA LEU A 427 -25.05 34.32 35.87
C LEU A 427 -24.42 34.14 37.26
N MET A 428 -23.19 33.62 37.35
CA MET A 428 -22.50 33.35 38.63
C MET A 428 -21.48 34.43 39.02
N ILE A 429 -21.45 35.56 38.33
CA ILE A 429 -20.69 36.74 38.75
C ILE A 429 -21.64 37.63 39.58
N PRO A 430 -21.62 37.60 40.92
CA PRO A 430 -22.36 38.58 41.69
C PRO A 430 -21.71 39.94 41.48
N VAL A 431 -22.58 40.90 41.16
CA VAL A 431 -22.34 42.34 41.15
C VAL A 431 -21.51 42.74 42.38
N ALA A 432 -20.27 43.16 42.13
CA ALA A 432 -19.48 43.95 43.06
C ALA A 432 -19.03 45.22 42.32
N LEU A 433 -19.93 46.20 42.27
CA LEU A 433 -19.61 47.60 42.13
C LEU A 433 -20.17 48.33 43.36
#